data_AF-A0A673XRX2-F1
#
_entry.id   AF-A0A673XRX2-F1
#
_cell.length_a   1.000
_cell.length_b   1.000
_cell.length_c   1.000
_cell.angle_alpha   90.00
_cell.angle_beta   90.00
_cell.angle_gamma   90.00
#
_symmetry.space_group_name_H-M   'P 1'
#
loop_
_entity.id
_entity.type
_entity.pdbx_description
1 polymer ?
#
loop_
_entity_poly.entity_id
_entity_poly.type
_entity_poly.pdbx_seq_one_letter_code
_entity_poly.pdbx_strand_id
1 'polypeptide(L)'
;MRCSFFNDKFTQQGWSLLSFSQMLSVSQTLCRFKRLRGLINLGNTCFMNCIVQALTHTPLLRDFFLSDRHKCEMQSNSCLVCEMSQLFQEFYSGHRWPHIPFRLLHLVWTHARHLAGYEQQDAHEFLIAALDVLHRHCKGDTTHDNGKKANNPNHCSCIIDQIFTGGLQSDVTCQVCHGVSTTIDPFWDISLDLPGSSTPFWPLSPGGDGLTVNGESHLSGATTLTDCLRRFTRPEHLGSSAKIKCGGCHSYQESTKQLTMKKLPIVACFHLKRFEHSAKLRRKITTYVSFPLELDMTPFIASSKESRMNGQYQQTVEVLNNDNKYSLFAVVNHQGTLESGHYTSFIRQHKDQWFKCDDAIITKASIKDVLDSEGWVVRHQTPRSFSLENRLKEKTEAGRDY
;
A
#
# COMPACT_ATOMS: atom_id res chain seq x y z
N MET A 1 24.86 17.66 17.83
CA MET A 1 25.46 16.51 18.51
C MET A 1 24.94 15.26 17.84
N ARG A 2 25.82 14.53 17.12
CA ARG A 2 25.52 13.22 16.55
C ARG A 2 24.99 12.31 17.67
N CYS A 3 24.11 11.39 17.36
CA CYS A 3 23.65 10.37 18.30
C CYS A 3 24.82 9.39 18.56
N SER A 4 25.85 9.83 19.30
CA SER A 4 27.08 9.09 19.61
C SER A 4 26.81 7.88 20.51
N PHE A 5 25.64 7.77 21.12
CA PHE A 5 25.21 6.57 21.84
C PHE A 5 25.01 5.35 20.94
N PHE A 6 24.87 5.51 19.62
CA PHE A 6 24.78 4.38 18.70
C PHE A 6 26.14 3.76 18.38
N ASN A 7 27.25 4.48 18.59
CA ASN A 7 28.59 4.03 18.16
C ASN A 7 29.41 3.41 19.29
N ASP A 8 29.33 3.91 20.52
CA ASP A 8 30.32 3.57 21.57
C ASP A 8 30.06 2.25 22.32
N LYS A 9 28.90 1.61 22.13
CA LYS A 9 28.68 0.22 22.58
C LYS A 9 28.68 -0.83 21.45
N PHE A 10 28.78 -0.39 20.19
CA PHE A 10 28.59 -1.24 19.00
C PHE A 10 29.90 -1.64 18.31
N THR A 11 31.05 -1.18 18.80
CA THR A 11 32.37 -1.44 18.19
C THR A 11 33.14 -2.63 18.77
N GLN A 12 32.64 -3.29 19.83
CA GLN A 12 33.36 -4.42 20.45
C GLN A 12 32.75 -5.82 20.22
N GLN A 13 31.57 -5.94 19.61
CA GLN A 13 31.02 -7.25 19.22
C GLN A 13 30.47 -7.18 17.80
N GLY A 14 31.11 -7.94 16.90
CA GLY A 14 30.88 -7.88 15.46
C GLY A 14 29.45 -8.18 15.03
N TRP A 15 29.03 -7.50 13.97
CA TRP A 15 27.75 -7.68 13.27
C TRP A 15 27.57 -9.05 12.59
N SER A 16 28.49 -10.00 12.79
CA SER A 16 28.48 -11.29 12.08
C SER A 16 27.61 -12.37 12.74
N LEU A 17 27.01 -12.12 13.92
CA LEU A 17 26.34 -13.20 14.69
C LEU A 17 24.96 -12.86 15.27
N LEU A 18 24.40 -11.66 15.06
CA LEU A 18 23.08 -11.32 15.62
C LEU A 18 21.96 -11.70 14.65
N SER A 19 21.00 -12.51 15.13
CA SER A 19 19.80 -12.86 14.37
C SER A 19 18.84 -11.67 14.27
N PHE A 20 17.98 -11.66 13.25
CA PHE A 20 16.98 -10.61 13.02
C PHE A 20 16.06 -10.38 14.22
N SER A 21 15.80 -11.43 15.02
CA SER A 21 15.00 -11.35 16.26
C SER A 21 15.71 -10.58 17.39
N GLN A 22 17.04 -10.63 17.46
CA GLN A 22 17.82 -9.86 18.43
C GLN A 22 17.88 -8.37 18.05
N MET A 23 17.92 -8.04 16.74
CA MET A 23 17.75 -6.66 16.26
C MET A 23 16.37 -6.06 16.62
N LEU A 24 15.31 -6.87 16.55
CA LEU A 24 13.94 -6.49 16.94
C LEU A 24 13.82 -6.20 18.44
N SER A 25 14.46 -7.01 19.29
CA SER A 25 14.50 -6.83 20.74
C SER A 25 15.24 -5.54 21.16
N VAL A 26 16.37 -5.23 20.50
CA VAL A 26 17.13 -4.00 20.77
C VAL A 26 16.39 -2.74 20.28
N SER A 27 15.72 -2.81 19.12
CA SER A 27 14.86 -1.73 18.59
C SER A 27 13.63 -1.46 19.46
N GLN A 28 13.03 -2.50 20.05
CA GLN A 28 11.90 -2.37 20.99
C GLN A 28 12.29 -1.73 22.33
N THR A 29 13.52 -1.94 22.80
CA THR A 29 13.96 -1.51 24.13
C THR A 29 14.49 -0.07 24.15
N LEU A 30 15.15 0.41 23.08
CA LEU A 30 15.75 1.76 23.04
C LEU A 30 14.80 2.89 22.58
N CYS A 31 13.79 2.62 21.73
CA CYS A 31 12.92 3.67 21.18
C CYS A 31 11.67 3.91 22.06
N ARG A 32 11.90 4.16 23.36
CA ARG A 32 10.87 4.35 24.39
C ARG A 32 10.35 5.80 24.46
N PHE A 33 10.97 6.74 23.74
CA PHE A 33 10.63 8.16 23.78
C PHE A 33 10.11 8.69 22.42
N LYS A 34 8.78 8.82 22.34
CA LYS A 34 7.98 9.78 21.55
C LYS A 34 8.30 9.90 20.05
N ARG A 35 7.77 8.94 19.30
CA ARG A 35 7.77 8.82 17.82
C ARG A 35 6.78 9.75 17.09
N LEU A 36 6.21 10.73 17.79
CA LEU A 36 5.08 11.53 17.31
C LEU A 36 5.56 12.97 17.11
N ARG A 37 5.73 13.35 15.84
CA ARG A 37 6.18 14.68 15.44
C ARG A 37 5.29 15.21 14.33
N GLY A 38 4.69 16.38 14.53
CA GLY A 38 3.85 17.04 13.52
C GLY A 38 4.68 17.52 12.32
N LEU A 39 4.01 17.84 11.23
CA LEU A 39 4.61 18.40 10.02
C LEU A 39 4.00 19.77 9.72
N ILE A 40 4.83 20.79 9.56
CA ILE A 40 4.35 22.13 9.21
C ILE A 40 3.78 22.09 7.79
N ASN A 41 2.58 22.64 7.61
CA ASN A 41 2.00 22.86 6.29
C ASN A 41 2.70 24.03 5.58
N LEU A 42 3.23 23.79 4.40
CA LEU A 42 3.98 24.75 3.58
C LEU A 42 3.10 25.45 2.52
N GLY A 43 1.78 25.43 2.70
CA GLY A 43 0.79 25.94 1.74
C GLY A 43 0.19 24.80 0.93
N ASN A 44 -1.04 24.38 1.27
CA ASN A 44 -1.76 23.29 0.62
C ASN A 44 -1.04 21.93 0.61
N THR A 45 -0.10 21.70 1.54
CA THR A 45 0.72 20.47 1.59
C THR A 45 0.20 19.38 2.52
N CYS A 46 -1.04 19.48 3.01
CA CYS A 46 -1.63 18.49 3.91
C CYS A 46 -1.71 17.09 3.28
N PHE A 47 -1.88 16.99 1.94
CA PHE A 47 -1.83 15.74 1.19
C PHE A 47 -0.46 15.04 1.31
N MET A 48 0.63 15.79 1.35
CA MET A 48 1.97 15.26 1.58
C MET A 48 2.12 14.86 3.05
N ASN A 49 1.73 15.73 3.97
CA ASN A 49 1.93 15.52 5.40
C ASN A 49 1.27 14.22 5.89
N CYS A 50 0.02 13.94 5.49
CA CYS A 50 -0.67 12.72 5.89
C CYS A 50 0.02 11.45 5.36
N ILE A 51 0.55 11.48 4.14
CA ILE A 51 1.28 10.36 3.54
C ILE A 51 2.64 10.15 4.21
N VAL A 52 3.37 11.24 4.46
CA VAL A 52 4.65 11.20 5.16
C VAL A 52 4.47 10.62 6.57
N GLN A 53 3.45 11.05 7.32
CA GLN A 53 3.13 10.47 8.62
C GLN A 53 2.92 8.95 8.53
N ALA A 54 2.16 8.49 7.54
CA ALA A 54 1.91 7.07 7.35
C ALA A 54 3.18 6.28 6.92
N LEU A 55 4.09 6.90 6.14
CA LEU A 55 5.36 6.27 5.76
C LEU A 55 6.37 6.21 6.92
N THR A 56 6.55 7.30 7.66
CA THR A 56 7.51 7.38 8.80
C THR A 56 7.14 6.47 9.97
N HIS A 57 5.86 6.09 10.05
CA HIS A 57 5.36 5.14 11.04
C HIS A 57 5.29 3.70 10.53
N THR A 58 5.65 3.43 9.27
CA THR A 58 5.79 2.06 8.76
C THR A 58 7.05 1.42 9.36
N PRO A 59 6.93 0.41 10.25
CA PRO A 59 8.07 -0.09 11.03
C PRO A 59 9.23 -0.65 10.19
N LEU A 60 8.93 -1.23 9.02
CA LEU A 60 9.96 -1.80 8.13
C LEU A 60 10.76 -0.73 7.40
N LEU A 61 10.10 0.36 6.99
CA LEU A 61 10.80 1.52 6.45
C LEU A 61 11.68 2.15 7.51
N ARG A 62 11.16 2.34 8.72
CA ARG A 62 11.96 2.84 9.85
C ARG A 62 13.23 2.03 10.06
N ASP A 63 13.09 0.71 10.19
CA ASP A 63 14.24 -0.16 10.49
C ASP A 63 15.26 -0.12 9.33
N PHE A 64 14.82 0.00 8.08
CA PHE A 64 15.70 0.19 6.93
C PHE A 64 16.44 1.54 6.96
N PHE A 65 15.72 2.65 7.07
CA PHE A 65 16.28 4.00 7.01
C PHE A 65 17.15 4.37 8.21
N LEU A 66 16.88 3.79 9.39
CA LEU A 66 17.72 3.98 10.58
C LEU A 66 18.94 3.05 10.62
N SER A 67 18.98 2.00 9.79
CA SER A 67 20.14 1.09 9.69
C SER A 67 21.23 1.58 8.72
N ASP A 68 21.07 2.78 8.14
CA ASP A 68 21.99 3.41 7.19
C ASP A 68 22.47 2.48 6.05
N ARG A 69 21.55 1.69 5.49
CA ARG A 69 21.87 0.70 4.44
C ARG A 69 21.95 1.29 3.03
N HIS A 70 21.60 2.56 2.85
CA HIS A 70 21.60 3.19 1.54
C HIS A 70 22.98 3.77 1.21
N LYS A 71 23.65 3.18 0.22
CA LYS A 71 24.85 3.76 -0.39
C LYS A 71 24.40 4.68 -1.52
N CYS A 72 24.48 5.99 -1.30
CA CYS A 72 24.05 6.98 -2.28
C CYS A 72 25.12 7.18 -3.35
N GLU A 73 24.81 6.77 -4.59
CA GLU A 73 25.66 7.04 -5.77
C GLU A 73 25.28 8.36 -6.46
N MET A 74 24.13 8.94 -6.12
CA MET A 74 23.69 10.26 -6.58
C MET A 74 24.28 11.38 -5.72
N GLN A 75 24.21 12.63 -6.19
CA GLN A 75 24.45 13.78 -5.32
C GLN A 75 23.45 13.72 -4.15
N SER A 76 23.94 13.79 -2.91
CA SER A 76 23.09 13.60 -1.71
C SER A 76 21.87 14.54 -1.66
N ASN A 77 22.00 15.73 -2.27
CA ASN A 77 20.94 16.74 -2.33
C ASN A 77 19.85 16.47 -3.39
N SER A 78 20.00 15.47 -4.26
CA SER A 78 18.99 15.08 -5.26
C SER A 78 18.36 13.70 -5.01
N CYS A 79 18.83 12.99 -3.97
CA CYS A 79 18.39 11.66 -3.63
C CYS A 79 17.26 11.68 -2.58
N LEU A 80 16.07 11.25 -2.99
CA LEU A 80 14.92 11.11 -2.08
C LEU A 80 15.15 10.07 -0.97
N VAL A 81 15.96 9.03 -1.21
CA VAL A 81 16.28 8.02 -0.18
C VAL A 81 17.13 8.64 0.93
N CYS A 82 18.11 9.49 0.59
CA CYS A 82 18.90 10.26 1.56
C CYS A 82 18.05 11.25 2.36
N GLU A 83 17.11 11.93 1.70
CA GLU A 83 16.18 12.83 2.39
C GLU A 83 15.25 12.05 3.33
N MET A 84 14.72 10.91 2.90
CA MET A 84 13.94 10.04 3.78
C MET A 84 14.78 9.55 4.97
N SER A 85 16.03 9.13 4.77
CA SER A 85 16.93 8.79 5.88
C SER A 85 17.06 9.93 6.91
N GLN A 86 17.29 11.17 6.43
CA GLN A 86 17.35 12.35 7.29
C GLN A 86 16.02 12.61 8.01
N LEU A 87 14.89 12.50 7.29
CA LEU A 87 13.56 12.65 7.85
C LEU A 87 13.28 11.62 8.96
N PHE A 88 13.65 10.36 8.76
CA PHE A 88 13.56 9.32 9.79
C PHE A 88 14.47 9.65 10.98
N GLN A 89 15.71 10.09 10.77
CA GLN A 89 16.57 10.52 11.88
C GLN A 89 15.95 11.69 12.66
N GLU A 90 15.38 12.67 11.97
CA GLU A 90 14.69 13.82 12.56
C GLU A 90 13.44 13.41 13.37
N PHE A 91 12.60 12.51 12.84
CA PHE A 91 11.41 12.01 13.53
C PHE A 91 11.75 11.19 14.78
N TYR A 92 12.87 10.47 14.75
CA TYR A 92 13.31 9.57 15.83
C TYR A 92 14.42 10.17 16.72
N SER A 93 14.75 11.45 16.52
CA SER A 93 15.74 12.20 17.32
C SER A 93 15.27 12.55 18.74
N GLY A 94 13.96 12.48 19.01
CA GLY A 94 13.34 12.85 20.29
C GLY A 94 12.83 14.29 20.36
N HIS A 95 13.06 15.11 19.33
CA HIS A 95 12.48 16.46 19.23
C HIS A 95 10.96 16.41 19.04
N ARG A 96 10.23 17.29 19.73
CA ARG A 96 8.75 17.36 19.66
C ARG A 96 8.21 18.49 18.78
N TRP A 97 9.06 19.45 18.42
CA TRP A 97 8.66 20.56 17.57
C TRP A 97 8.30 20.05 16.18
N PRO A 98 7.24 20.55 15.54
CA PRO A 98 6.88 20.16 14.19
C PRO A 98 8.06 20.28 13.22
N HIS A 99 8.22 19.30 12.34
CA HIS A 99 9.27 19.30 11.33
C HIS A 99 8.79 20.03 10.06
N ILE A 100 9.72 20.67 9.34
CA ILE A 100 9.42 21.38 8.09
C ILE A 100 10.00 20.58 6.91
N PRO A 101 9.19 19.78 6.20
CA PRO A 101 9.67 18.86 5.15
C PRO A 101 9.88 19.56 3.78
N PHE A 102 10.53 20.73 3.76
CA PHE A 102 10.66 21.52 2.52
C PHE A 102 11.56 20.85 1.47
N ARG A 103 12.60 20.13 1.91
CA ARG A 103 13.50 19.39 1.00
C ARG A 103 12.80 18.21 0.35
N LEU A 104 12.04 17.45 1.13
CA LEU A 104 11.19 16.37 0.62
C LEU A 104 10.24 16.88 -0.47
N LEU A 105 9.53 17.97 -0.20
CA LEU A 105 8.61 18.59 -1.15
C LEU A 105 9.31 18.97 -2.45
N HIS A 106 10.45 19.67 -2.34
CA HIS A 106 11.25 20.09 -3.50
C HIS A 106 11.74 18.91 -4.34
N LEU A 107 12.19 17.82 -3.70
CA LEU A 107 12.66 16.63 -4.39
C LEU A 107 11.52 15.93 -5.13
N VAL A 108 10.36 15.77 -4.50
CA VAL A 108 9.20 15.15 -5.16
C VAL A 108 8.76 16.01 -6.35
N TRP A 109 8.66 17.33 -6.21
CA TRP A 109 8.31 18.22 -7.34
C TRP A 109 9.30 18.16 -8.50
N THR A 110 10.58 18.03 -8.20
CA THR A 110 11.62 17.95 -9.24
C THR A 110 11.50 16.65 -10.06
N HIS A 111 11.17 15.54 -9.39
CA HIS A 111 11.08 14.22 -10.01
C HIS A 111 9.67 13.84 -10.49
N ALA A 112 8.62 14.50 -9.99
CA ALA A 112 7.22 14.31 -10.33
C ALA A 112 6.57 15.69 -10.63
N ARG A 113 6.94 16.27 -11.78
CA ARG A 113 6.57 17.65 -12.15
C ARG A 113 5.05 17.92 -12.23
N HIS A 114 4.23 16.89 -12.46
CA HIS A 114 2.77 17.03 -12.48
C HIS A 114 2.19 17.39 -11.11
N LEU A 115 2.89 17.09 -10.00
CA LEU A 115 2.52 17.47 -8.64
C LEU A 115 3.12 18.80 -8.19
N ALA A 116 3.94 19.45 -9.03
CA ALA A 116 4.61 20.69 -8.68
C ALA A 116 3.65 21.88 -8.79
N GLY A 117 3.46 22.59 -7.68
CA GLY A 117 2.59 23.77 -7.63
C GLY A 117 2.06 24.03 -6.21
N TYR A 118 1.42 25.18 -6.03
CA TYR A 118 0.81 25.57 -4.75
C TYR A 118 -0.65 25.10 -4.61
N GLU A 119 -1.14 24.34 -5.60
CA GLU A 119 -2.49 23.79 -5.62
C GLU A 119 -2.60 22.54 -4.74
N GLN A 120 -3.82 22.25 -4.28
CA GLN A 120 -4.09 21.00 -3.58
C GLN A 120 -3.95 19.82 -4.55
N GLN A 121 -3.38 18.71 -4.07
CA GLN A 121 -3.15 17.51 -4.86
C GLN A 121 -3.82 16.29 -4.21
N ASP A 122 -3.99 15.23 -4.99
CA ASP A 122 -4.46 13.94 -4.48
C ASP A 122 -3.35 13.25 -3.66
N ALA A 123 -3.68 12.87 -2.42
CA ALA A 123 -2.74 12.16 -1.54
C ALA A 123 -2.35 10.77 -2.08
N HIS A 124 -3.24 10.10 -2.81
CA HIS A 124 -2.92 8.82 -3.49
C HIS A 124 -1.92 9.04 -4.63
N GLU A 125 -2.10 10.07 -5.45
CA GLU A 125 -1.16 10.40 -6.52
C GLU A 125 0.23 10.73 -5.95
N PHE A 126 0.28 11.53 -4.88
CA PHE A 126 1.53 11.80 -4.17
C PHE A 126 2.18 10.54 -3.59
N LEU A 127 1.38 9.61 -3.03
CA LEU A 127 1.90 8.34 -2.52
C LEU A 127 2.58 7.52 -3.63
N ILE A 128 1.89 7.33 -4.77
CA ILE A 128 2.42 6.55 -5.88
C ILE A 128 3.68 7.21 -6.46
N ALA A 129 3.65 8.53 -6.65
CA ALA A 129 4.82 9.28 -7.11
C ALA A 129 6.01 9.16 -6.14
N ALA A 130 5.78 9.29 -4.84
CA ALA A 130 6.83 9.17 -3.83
C ALA A 130 7.43 7.74 -3.79
N LEU A 131 6.60 6.70 -3.86
CA LEU A 131 7.07 5.31 -3.93
C LEU A 131 7.87 5.04 -5.21
N ASP A 132 7.46 5.59 -6.36
CA ASP A 132 8.19 5.48 -7.61
C ASP A 132 9.59 6.12 -7.52
N VAL A 133 9.66 7.36 -7.04
CA VAL A 133 10.93 8.07 -6.88
C VAL A 133 11.84 7.32 -5.90
N LEU A 134 11.28 6.80 -4.78
CA LEU A 134 12.05 5.99 -3.83
C LEU A 134 12.53 4.69 -4.47
N HIS A 135 11.69 3.99 -5.23
CA HIS A 135 12.05 2.76 -5.92
C HIS A 135 13.20 2.98 -6.91
N ARG A 136 13.13 4.05 -7.72
CA ARG A 136 14.20 4.42 -8.66
C ARG A 136 15.50 4.79 -7.97
N HIS A 137 15.45 5.65 -6.94
CA HIS A 137 16.65 6.06 -6.21
C HIS A 137 17.25 4.94 -5.34
N CYS A 138 16.49 3.89 -5.00
CA CYS A 138 17.03 2.71 -4.34
C CYS A 138 17.77 1.75 -5.29
N LYS A 139 17.48 1.79 -6.60
CA LYS A 139 18.08 0.86 -7.57
C LYS A 139 19.56 1.16 -7.85
N GLY A 140 20.02 2.39 -7.57
CA GLY A 140 21.22 2.91 -8.23
C GLY A 140 20.93 3.03 -9.73
N ASP A 141 21.52 4.00 -10.40
CA ASP A 141 21.39 4.04 -11.86
C ASP A 141 22.31 2.93 -12.41
N THR A 142 21.80 1.70 -12.54
CA THR A 142 22.54 0.55 -13.08
C THR A 142 22.74 0.69 -14.60
N THR A 143 23.16 1.87 -15.06
CA THR A 143 23.56 2.16 -16.43
C THR A 143 25.01 1.72 -16.71
N HIS A 144 25.71 1.14 -15.73
CA HIS A 144 27.08 0.65 -15.87
C HIS A 144 27.31 -0.84 -15.60
N ASP A 145 26.26 -1.67 -15.44
CA ASP A 145 26.46 -3.12 -15.39
C ASP A 145 26.34 -3.73 -16.79
N ASN A 146 27.49 -4.15 -17.32
CA ASN A 146 27.65 -4.77 -18.63
C ASN A 146 26.69 -5.96 -18.81
N GLY A 147 25.68 -5.79 -19.67
CA GLY A 147 25.19 -6.88 -20.52
C GLY A 147 24.42 -8.03 -19.87
N LYS A 148 24.07 -7.97 -18.58
CA LYS A 148 23.10 -8.91 -17.97
C LYS A 148 21.83 -8.15 -17.59
N LYS A 149 20.98 -7.89 -18.58
CA LYS A 149 19.59 -7.50 -18.35
C LYS A 149 19.01 -8.52 -17.36
N ALA A 150 18.62 -8.08 -16.16
CA ALA A 150 17.76 -8.89 -15.32
C ALA A 150 16.57 -9.32 -16.18
N ASN A 151 16.37 -10.63 -16.35
CA ASN A 151 15.41 -11.22 -17.28
C ASN A 151 13.92 -10.89 -16.99
N ASN A 152 13.65 -9.92 -16.11
CA ASN A 152 12.33 -9.34 -15.93
C ASN A 152 12.43 -7.89 -15.37
N PRO A 153 12.04 -6.84 -16.14
CA PRO A 153 12.04 -5.46 -15.66
C PRO A 153 11.14 -5.23 -14.42
N ASN A 154 10.26 -6.18 -14.11
CA ASN A 154 9.25 -6.10 -13.06
C ASN A 154 9.69 -6.60 -11.67
N HIS A 155 10.97 -6.90 -11.43
CA HIS A 155 11.42 -7.42 -10.13
C HIS A 155 12.65 -6.69 -9.60
N CYS A 156 12.48 -5.72 -8.69
CA CYS A 156 13.57 -5.12 -7.94
C CYS A 156 13.76 -5.78 -6.56
N SER A 157 14.97 -5.73 -6.04
CA SER A 157 15.29 -6.10 -4.66
C SER A 157 15.26 -4.92 -3.68
N CYS A 158 14.82 -3.73 -4.10
CA CYS A 158 14.78 -2.54 -3.24
C CYS A 158 13.78 -2.66 -2.09
N ILE A 159 13.93 -1.81 -1.08
CA ILE A 159 13.07 -1.82 0.11
C ILE A 159 11.59 -1.57 -0.23
N ILE A 160 11.32 -0.75 -1.24
CA ILE A 160 9.95 -0.48 -1.71
C ILE A 160 9.33 -1.77 -2.28
N ASP A 161 10.08 -2.51 -3.11
CA ASP A 161 9.60 -3.76 -3.69
C ASP A 161 9.44 -4.89 -2.66
N GLN A 162 10.27 -4.88 -1.61
CA GLN A 162 10.14 -5.87 -0.54
C GLN A 162 8.90 -5.61 0.34
N ILE A 163 8.51 -4.35 0.54
CA ILE A 163 7.45 -3.97 1.47
C ILE A 163 6.09 -3.84 0.77
N PHE A 164 6.02 -3.10 -0.34
CA PHE A 164 4.77 -2.65 -0.95
C PHE A 164 4.38 -3.41 -2.21
N THR A 165 5.32 -4.09 -2.88
CA THR A 165 5.01 -4.78 -4.15
C THR A 165 4.29 -6.11 -3.93
N GLY A 166 3.02 -6.12 -4.30
CA GLY A 166 2.19 -7.31 -4.50
C GLY A 166 2.24 -7.80 -5.95
N GLY A 167 1.55 -8.91 -6.23
CA GLY A 167 1.36 -9.44 -7.57
C GLY A 167 -0.12 -9.71 -7.82
N LEU A 168 -0.71 -9.01 -8.79
CA LEU A 168 -2.10 -9.12 -9.19
C LEU A 168 -2.19 -10.07 -10.38
N GLN A 169 -2.97 -11.15 -10.24
CA GLN A 169 -3.24 -12.09 -11.31
C GLN A 169 -4.49 -11.65 -12.08
N SER A 170 -4.36 -11.46 -13.39
CA SER A 170 -5.46 -11.18 -14.31
C SER A 170 -5.71 -12.40 -15.19
N ASP A 171 -6.83 -13.08 -14.95
CA ASP A 171 -7.26 -14.23 -15.73
C ASP A 171 -8.32 -13.80 -16.75
N VAL A 172 -8.03 -14.05 -18.03
CA VAL A 172 -8.97 -13.85 -19.15
C VAL A 172 -9.44 -15.23 -19.62
N THR A 173 -10.73 -15.52 -19.43
CA THR A 173 -11.34 -16.81 -19.80
C THR A 173 -12.21 -16.64 -21.04
N CYS A 174 -11.84 -17.33 -22.12
CA CYS A 174 -12.61 -17.39 -23.35
C CYS A 174 -13.98 -18.04 -23.09
N GLN A 175 -15.07 -17.44 -23.58
CA GLN A 175 -16.42 -18.00 -23.38
C GLN A 175 -16.74 -19.16 -24.33
N VAL A 176 -15.93 -19.39 -25.37
CA VAL A 176 -16.14 -20.45 -26.36
C VAL A 176 -15.34 -21.71 -26.04
N CYS A 177 -14.02 -21.58 -25.89
CA CYS A 177 -13.14 -22.74 -25.64
C CYS A 177 -12.76 -22.91 -24.17
N HIS A 178 -13.15 -21.98 -23.30
CA HIS A 178 -12.79 -21.96 -21.87
C HIS A 178 -11.27 -21.92 -21.59
N GLY A 179 -10.46 -21.64 -22.60
CA GLY A 179 -9.03 -21.38 -22.43
C GLY A 179 -8.80 -20.14 -21.57
N VAL A 180 -7.91 -20.28 -20.59
CA VAL A 180 -7.53 -19.21 -19.66
C VAL A 180 -6.17 -18.64 -20.05
N SER A 181 -6.10 -17.32 -20.18
CA SER A 181 -4.86 -16.58 -20.34
C SER A 181 -4.61 -15.79 -19.05
N THR A 182 -3.47 -16.06 -18.41
CA THR A 182 -3.12 -15.47 -17.10
C THR A 182 -1.94 -14.52 -17.25
N THR A 183 -2.09 -13.29 -16.76
CA THR A 183 -0.99 -12.33 -16.60
C THR A 183 -0.80 -11.99 -15.12
N ILE A 184 0.43 -11.71 -14.70
CA ILE A 184 0.75 -11.31 -13.33
C ILE A 184 1.43 -9.95 -13.38
N ASP A 185 0.76 -8.95 -12.84
CA ASP A 185 1.19 -7.55 -12.85
C ASP A 185 1.57 -7.10 -11.43
N PRO A 186 2.74 -6.47 -11.23
CA PRO A 186 3.11 -5.91 -9.93
C PRO A 186 2.22 -4.70 -9.59
N PHE A 187 1.95 -4.50 -8.30
CA PHE A 187 1.19 -3.34 -7.81
C PHE A 187 1.72 -2.84 -6.46
N TRP A 188 1.51 -1.55 -6.16
CA TRP A 188 1.80 -0.95 -4.85
C TRP A 188 0.54 -0.60 -4.04
N ASP A 189 -0.61 -0.51 -4.70
CA ASP A 189 -1.90 -0.26 -4.09
C ASP A 189 -3.02 -1.04 -4.79
N ILE A 190 -4.16 -1.12 -4.11
CA ILE A 190 -5.39 -1.67 -4.64
C ILE A 190 -6.42 -0.55 -4.60
N SER A 191 -6.74 -0.01 -5.77
CA SER A 191 -7.72 1.07 -5.95
C SER A 191 -9.13 0.50 -6.17
N LEU A 192 -9.98 0.65 -5.17
CA LEU A 192 -11.31 0.04 -5.04
C LEU A 192 -12.43 0.99 -5.46
N ASP A 193 -13.32 0.50 -6.31
CA ASP A 193 -14.53 1.23 -6.71
C ASP A 193 -15.60 1.19 -5.60
N LEU A 194 -16.38 2.27 -5.50
CA LEU A 194 -17.38 2.47 -4.45
C LEU A 194 -18.82 2.40 -4.98
N PRO A 195 -19.79 2.05 -4.11
CA PRO A 195 -21.20 2.26 -4.41
C PRO A 195 -21.49 3.74 -4.73
N GLY A 196 -22.24 3.96 -5.81
CA GLY A 196 -22.51 5.29 -6.32
C GLY A 196 -21.42 5.85 -7.23
N SER A 197 -20.43 5.06 -7.63
CA SER A 197 -19.60 5.40 -8.80
C SER A 197 -20.39 5.22 -10.10
N SER A 198 -19.94 5.89 -11.16
CA SER A 198 -20.48 5.81 -12.52
C SER A 198 -20.32 4.43 -13.18
N THR A 199 -19.60 3.49 -12.56
CA THR A 199 -19.52 2.10 -13.02
C THR A 199 -20.79 1.33 -12.64
N PRO A 200 -21.41 0.55 -13.55
CA PRO A 200 -22.64 -0.18 -13.27
C PRO A 200 -22.56 -1.02 -11.99
N PHE A 201 -23.37 -0.66 -10.99
CA PHE A 201 -23.47 -1.38 -9.73
C PHE A 201 -24.28 -2.67 -9.95
N TRP A 202 -23.66 -3.73 -10.50
CA TRP A 202 -24.36 -5.02 -10.56
C TRP A 202 -24.49 -5.59 -9.14
N PRO A 203 -25.71 -5.90 -8.67
CA PRO A 203 -25.95 -6.48 -7.35
C PRO A 203 -25.22 -7.83 -7.20
N LEU A 204 -24.98 -8.23 -5.95
CA LEU A 204 -24.18 -9.40 -5.60
C LEU A 204 -24.86 -10.76 -5.86
N SER A 205 -25.99 -10.79 -6.57
CA SER A 205 -26.72 -12.03 -6.90
C SER A 205 -27.45 -11.91 -8.25
N PRO A 206 -27.33 -12.90 -9.16
CA PRO A 206 -28.24 -13.05 -10.29
C PRO A 206 -29.47 -13.84 -9.84
N GLY A 207 -30.57 -13.15 -9.56
CA GLY A 207 -31.81 -13.85 -9.15
C GLY A 207 -32.97 -12.97 -8.67
N GLY A 208 -32.98 -11.67 -8.96
CA GLY A 208 -34.13 -10.80 -8.70
C GLY A 208 -34.48 -10.04 -9.96
N ASP A 209 -35.68 -10.28 -10.49
CA ASP A 209 -36.17 -9.76 -11.74
C ASP A 209 -36.03 -8.23 -11.85
N GLY A 210 -35.71 -7.79 -13.06
CA GLY A 210 -35.58 -6.38 -13.39
C GLY A 210 -36.88 -5.63 -13.17
N LEU A 211 -36.87 -4.68 -12.24
CA LEU A 211 -37.78 -3.56 -12.24
C LEU A 211 -36.98 -2.27 -12.05
N THR A 212 -37.05 -1.41 -13.06
CA THR A 212 -36.63 -0.02 -12.99
C THR A 212 -37.40 0.69 -11.87
N VAL A 213 -36.77 0.95 -10.74
CA VAL A 213 -37.32 1.82 -9.70
C VAL A 213 -36.40 3.02 -9.55
N ASN A 214 -36.90 4.16 -10.05
CA ASN A 214 -36.43 5.49 -9.69
C ASN A 214 -36.60 5.69 -8.18
N GLY A 215 -35.58 6.28 -7.55
CA GLY A 215 -35.72 6.96 -6.26
C GLY A 215 -35.77 6.06 -5.02
N GLU A 216 -34.78 6.23 -4.16
CA GLU A 216 -34.89 6.02 -2.70
C GLU A 216 -35.47 4.69 -2.21
N SER A 217 -34.64 3.64 -2.19
CA SER A 217 -34.67 2.63 -1.12
C SER A 217 -33.59 1.56 -1.31
N HIS A 218 -32.39 1.82 -0.78
CA HIS A 218 -31.42 0.76 -0.49
C HIS A 218 -31.23 0.68 1.03
N LEU A 219 -31.96 -0.24 1.67
CA LEU A 219 -31.63 -0.83 2.99
C LEU A 219 -31.20 -2.28 2.68
N SER A 220 -30.14 -2.87 3.22
CA SER A 220 -29.72 -2.86 4.62
C SER A 220 -28.25 -3.31 4.74
N GLY A 221 -27.37 -2.44 5.24
CA GLY A 221 -25.96 -2.72 5.50
C GLY A 221 -25.02 -1.61 5.00
N ALA A 222 -24.22 -1.03 5.90
CA ALA A 222 -23.14 -0.13 5.49
C ALA A 222 -22.15 -0.89 4.59
N THR A 223 -21.72 -0.28 3.48
CA THR A 223 -20.72 -0.89 2.58
C THR A 223 -19.43 -1.13 3.35
N THR A 224 -18.85 -2.31 3.23
CA THR A 224 -17.57 -2.65 3.88
C THR A 224 -16.41 -2.68 2.91
N LEU A 225 -15.19 -2.52 3.42
CA LEU A 225 -13.95 -2.73 2.65
C LEU A 225 -13.90 -4.14 2.03
N THR A 226 -14.42 -5.13 2.75
CA THR A 226 -14.52 -6.52 2.28
C THR A 226 -15.47 -6.64 1.09
N ASP A 227 -16.58 -5.87 1.06
CA ASP A 227 -17.49 -5.84 -0.10
C ASP A 227 -16.80 -5.22 -1.32
N CYS A 228 -16.08 -4.11 -1.13
CA CYS A 228 -15.28 -3.48 -2.18
C CYS A 228 -14.23 -4.47 -2.75
N LEU A 229 -13.52 -5.20 -1.90
CA LEU A 229 -12.54 -6.22 -2.33
C LEU A 229 -13.19 -7.37 -3.07
N ARG A 230 -14.31 -7.90 -2.56
CA ARG A 230 -15.08 -8.96 -3.22
C ARG A 230 -15.46 -8.55 -4.63
N ARG A 231 -15.85 -7.28 -4.78
CA ARG A 231 -16.22 -6.72 -6.07
C ARG A 231 -15.04 -6.54 -7.01
N PHE A 232 -13.92 -6.03 -6.50
CA PHE A 232 -12.66 -5.90 -7.24
C PHE A 232 -12.20 -7.26 -7.78
N THR A 233 -12.40 -8.34 -7.03
CA THR A 233 -12.02 -9.70 -7.45
C THR A 233 -13.10 -10.48 -8.20
N ARG A 234 -14.25 -9.86 -8.49
CA ARG A 234 -15.37 -10.55 -9.16
C ARG A 234 -15.06 -10.71 -10.66
N PRO A 235 -15.35 -11.87 -11.28
CA PRO A 235 -15.30 -11.98 -12.73
C PRO A 235 -16.26 -10.97 -13.37
N GLU A 236 -15.76 -10.25 -14.36
CA GLU A 236 -16.55 -9.33 -15.18
C GLU A 236 -16.53 -9.77 -16.64
N HIS A 237 -17.66 -9.57 -17.32
CA HIS A 237 -17.75 -9.85 -18.75
C HIS A 237 -17.31 -8.60 -19.53
N LEU A 238 -16.35 -8.76 -20.44
CA LEU A 238 -15.78 -7.62 -21.20
C LEU A 238 -16.76 -7.03 -22.22
N GLY A 239 -17.75 -7.81 -22.65
CA GLY A 239 -18.77 -7.40 -23.61
C GLY A 239 -18.33 -7.51 -25.07
N SER A 240 -19.30 -7.32 -25.96
CA SER A 240 -19.13 -7.52 -27.41
C SER A 240 -18.22 -6.46 -28.07
N SER A 241 -18.03 -5.30 -27.44
CA SER A 241 -17.15 -4.22 -27.91
C SER A 241 -15.68 -4.41 -27.54
N ALA A 242 -15.35 -5.31 -26.61
CA ALA A 242 -13.99 -5.56 -26.12
C ALA A 242 -13.57 -7.03 -26.27
N LYS A 243 -13.92 -7.65 -27.40
CA LYS A 243 -13.52 -9.02 -27.73
C LYS A 243 -11.99 -9.16 -27.77
N ILE A 244 -11.49 -10.27 -27.24
CA ILE A 244 -10.06 -10.58 -27.21
C ILE A 244 -9.76 -11.67 -28.23
N LYS A 245 -8.63 -11.55 -28.94
CA LYS A 245 -8.16 -12.60 -29.85
C LYS A 245 -7.71 -13.81 -29.02
N CYS A 246 -8.49 -14.88 -29.06
CA CYS A 246 -8.20 -16.11 -28.34
C CYS A 246 -7.15 -16.94 -29.09
N GLY A 247 -6.09 -17.36 -28.40
CA GLY A 247 -5.04 -18.22 -28.97
C GLY A 247 -5.56 -19.62 -29.37
N GLY A 248 -6.53 -20.18 -28.64
CA GLY A 248 -7.13 -21.48 -28.98
C GLY A 248 -8.11 -21.39 -30.17
N CYS A 249 -9.02 -20.42 -30.15
CA CYS A 249 -10.02 -20.25 -31.21
C CYS A 249 -9.49 -19.53 -32.46
N HIS A 250 -8.27 -18.97 -32.40
CA HIS A 250 -7.64 -18.17 -33.46
C HIS A 250 -8.52 -17.01 -33.99
N SER A 251 -9.48 -16.54 -33.19
CA SER A 251 -10.51 -15.56 -33.55
C SER A 251 -10.87 -14.67 -32.35
N TYR A 252 -11.53 -13.54 -32.61
CA TYR A 252 -11.98 -12.61 -31.57
C TYR A 252 -13.22 -13.16 -30.86
N GLN A 253 -13.06 -13.46 -29.57
CA GLN A 253 -14.10 -14.07 -28.75
C GLN A 253 -14.46 -13.18 -27.56
N GLU A 254 -15.70 -13.32 -27.12
CA GLU A 254 -16.11 -12.78 -25.83
C GLU A 254 -15.39 -13.52 -24.71
N SER A 255 -15.01 -12.77 -23.68
CA SER A 255 -14.21 -13.28 -22.57
C SER A 255 -14.66 -12.66 -21.27
N THR A 256 -14.46 -13.39 -20.16
CA THR A 256 -14.56 -12.83 -18.82
C THR A 256 -13.17 -12.52 -18.31
N LYS A 257 -13.01 -11.39 -17.62
CA LYS A 257 -11.78 -11.01 -16.93
C LYS A 257 -12.00 -11.13 -15.43
N GLN A 258 -11.01 -11.64 -14.70
CA GLN A 258 -11.04 -11.64 -13.24
C GLN A 258 -9.68 -11.26 -12.69
N LEU A 259 -9.69 -10.43 -11.64
CA LEU A 259 -8.50 -10.07 -10.88
C LEU A 259 -8.45 -10.84 -9.57
N THR A 260 -7.28 -11.37 -9.19
CA THR A 260 -7.05 -12.02 -7.89
C THR A 260 -5.64 -11.72 -7.38
N MET A 261 -5.39 -11.91 -6.09
CA MET A 261 -4.06 -11.69 -5.52
C MET A 261 -3.19 -12.93 -5.69
N LYS A 262 -2.13 -12.87 -6.48
CA LYS A 262 -1.11 -13.94 -6.56
C LYS A 262 -0.13 -13.86 -5.40
N LYS A 263 0.29 -12.64 -5.07
CA LYS A 263 1.25 -12.34 -4.01
C LYS A 263 0.77 -11.12 -3.23
N LEU A 264 0.65 -11.25 -1.92
CA LEU A 264 0.28 -10.12 -1.06
C LEU A 264 1.54 -9.35 -0.59
N PRO A 265 1.50 -8.00 -0.59
CA PRO A 265 2.59 -7.16 -0.09
C PRO A 265 2.67 -7.18 1.44
N ILE A 266 3.82 -6.88 2.04
CA ILE A 266 3.92 -6.86 3.52
C ILE A 266 3.07 -5.72 4.11
N VAL A 267 3.04 -4.59 3.41
CA VAL A 267 2.15 -3.46 3.68
C VAL A 267 1.20 -3.29 2.50
N ALA A 268 -0.08 -3.53 2.73
CA ALA A 268 -1.13 -3.33 1.74
C ALA A 268 -1.70 -1.91 1.85
N CYS A 269 -1.80 -1.22 0.71
CA CYS A 269 -2.44 0.08 0.58
C CYS A 269 -3.76 -0.09 -0.17
N PHE A 270 -4.88 0.15 0.49
CA PHE A 270 -6.20 0.17 -0.14
C PHE A 270 -6.62 1.62 -0.36
N HIS A 271 -6.80 2.00 -1.62
CA HIS A 271 -7.28 3.32 -2.01
C HIS A 271 -8.76 3.21 -2.36
N LEU A 272 -9.61 4.02 -1.73
CA LEU A 272 -11.02 4.12 -2.10
C LEU A 272 -11.17 5.22 -3.15
N LYS A 273 -11.56 4.86 -4.38
CA LYS A 273 -11.71 5.77 -5.53
C LYS A 273 -12.90 6.71 -5.33
N ARG A 274 -12.74 7.67 -4.45
CA ARG A 274 -13.78 8.60 -4.03
C ARG A 274 -13.81 9.86 -4.92
N PHE A 275 -12.78 10.13 -5.73
CA PHE A 275 -12.82 11.24 -6.70
C PHE A 275 -13.14 10.69 -8.08
N GLU A 276 -14.24 11.16 -8.66
CA GLU A 276 -14.57 10.90 -10.04
C GLU A 276 -14.24 12.12 -10.89
N HIS A 277 -13.46 11.91 -11.94
CA HIS A 277 -13.13 12.93 -12.92
C HIS A 277 -13.59 12.46 -14.30
N SER A 278 -14.77 12.92 -14.71
CA SER A 278 -15.30 12.73 -16.06
C SER A 278 -15.37 14.08 -16.77
N ALA A 279 -15.35 14.07 -18.10
CA ALA A 279 -15.45 15.28 -18.93
C ALA A 279 -16.68 16.16 -18.61
N LYS A 280 -17.71 15.59 -17.98
CA LYS A 280 -18.96 16.28 -17.62
C LYS A 280 -19.17 16.43 -16.10
N LEU A 281 -18.43 15.73 -15.25
CA LEU A 281 -18.69 15.69 -13.82
C LEU A 281 -17.40 15.48 -13.03
N ARG A 282 -17.13 16.40 -12.09
CA ARG A 282 -16.12 16.26 -11.03
C ARG A 282 -16.88 16.13 -9.72
N ARG A 283 -16.76 15.00 -9.03
CA ARG A 283 -17.54 14.74 -7.80
C ARG A 283 -16.77 13.88 -6.81
N LYS A 284 -16.98 14.15 -5.52
CA LYS A 284 -16.51 13.34 -4.40
C LYS A 284 -17.61 12.37 -3.96
N ILE A 285 -17.29 11.08 -3.86
CA ILE A 285 -18.13 10.04 -3.28
C ILE A 285 -17.94 10.06 -1.76
N THR A 286 -18.97 10.52 -1.06
CA THR A 286 -19.02 10.60 0.41
C THR A 286 -19.60 9.35 1.08
N THR A 287 -19.88 8.29 0.30
CA THR A 287 -20.39 7.01 0.82
C THR A 287 -19.49 6.50 1.93
N TYR A 288 -20.05 6.31 3.13
CA TYR A 288 -19.31 5.71 4.24
C TYR A 288 -18.94 4.27 3.91
N VAL A 289 -17.69 3.90 4.17
CA VAL A 289 -17.17 2.54 3.96
C VAL A 289 -16.56 2.07 5.27
N SER A 290 -17.16 1.06 5.88
CA SER A 290 -16.65 0.45 7.10
C SER A 290 -15.42 -0.41 6.79
N PHE A 291 -14.35 -0.27 7.56
CA PHE A 291 -13.15 -1.09 7.43
C PHE A 291 -12.76 -1.69 8.78
N PRO A 292 -12.29 -2.94 8.83
CA PRO A 292 -11.96 -3.58 10.10
C PRO A 292 -10.53 -3.25 10.56
N LEU A 293 -10.29 -3.36 11.88
CA LEU A 293 -8.95 -3.32 12.45
C LEU A 293 -8.07 -4.49 11.99
N GLU A 294 -8.68 -5.63 11.70
CA GLU A 294 -8.00 -6.79 11.15
C GLU A 294 -8.70 -7.24 9.87
N LEU A 295 -7.94 -7.44 8.81
CA LEU A 295 -8.42 -7.83 7.49
C LEU A 295 -7.80 -9.17 7.09
N ASP A 296 -8.64 -10.15 6.80
CA ASP A 296 -8.22 -11.42 6.21
C ASP A 296 -8.28 -11.33 4.68
N MET A 297 -7.12 -11.45 4.03
CA MET A 297 -7.01 -11.41 2.57
C MET A 297 -7.13 -12.78 1.91
N THR A 298 -7.18 -13.87 2.68
CA THR A 298 -7.25 -15.26 2.17
C THR A 298 -8.33 -15.47 1.10
N PRO A 299 -9.56 -14.94 1.24
CA PRO A 299 -10.62 -15.13 0.23
C PRO A 299 -10.34 -14.51 -1.14
N PHE A 300 -9.36 -13.60 -1.23
CA PHE A 300 -9.05 -12.82 -2.44
C PHE A 300 -7.78 -13.31 -3.16
N ILE A 301 -7.15 -14.37 -2.65
CA ILE A 301 -5.92 -14.96 -3.21
C ILE A 301 -6.27 -15.99 -4.29
N ALA A 302 -5.47 -16.05 -5.37
CA ALA A 302 -5.67 -16.98 -6.49
C ALA A 302 -5.73 -18.47 -6.07
N SER A 303 -4.85 -18.91 -5.17
CA SER A 303 -4.77 -20.30 -4.70
C SER A 303 -5.99 -20.77 -3.90
N SER A 304 -6.69 -19.84 -3.23
CA SER A 304 -7.95 -20.16 -2.53
C SER A 304 -9.05 -20.64 -3.49
N LYS A 305 -8.94 -20.28 -4.78
CA LYS A 305 -9.87 -20.64 -5.84
C LYS A 305 -9.58 -22.05 -6.39
N GLU A 306 -8.31 -22.40 -6.57
CA GLU A 306 -7.86 -23.72 -7.02
C GLU A 306 -8.26 -24.82 -6.03
N SER A 307 -8.12 -24.56 -4.72
CA SER A 307 -8.51 -25.50 -3.66
C SER A 307 -10.02 -25.78 -3.62
N ARG A 308 -10.87 -24.76 -3.90
CA ARG A 308 -12.33 -24.92 -3.94
C ARG A 308 -12.83 -25.72 -5.14
N MET A 309 -12.11 -25.69 -6.26
CA MET A 309 -12.48 -26.44 -7.47
C MET A 309 -12.07 -27.92 -7.41
N ASN A 310 -11.00 -28.26 -6.67
CA ASN A 310 -10.44 -29.62 -6.65
C ASN A 310 -10.95 -30.53 -5.51
N GLY A 311 -11.94 -30.11 -4.72
CA GLY A 311 -12.65 -31.00 -3.78
C GLY A 311 -11.83 -31.63 -2.65
N GLN A 312 -10.53 -31.32 -2.51
CA GLN A 312 -9.70 -31.85 -1.43
C GLN A 312 -9.88 -31.03 -0.15
N TYR A 313 -10.90 -31.39 0.62
CA TYR A 313 -10.96 -31.10 2.05
C TYR A 313 -10.00 -32.05 2.77
N GLN A 314 -8.77 -31.62 3.04
CA GLN A 314 -7.97 -32.21 4.12
C GLN A 314 -6.76 -31.33 4.52
N GLN A 315 -6.93 -30.66 5.67
CA GLN A 315 -5.98 -30.73 6.79
C GLN A 315 -4.58 -30.07 6.65
N THR A 316 -4.44 -29.00 5.86
CA THR A 316 -3.25 -28.12 5.86
C THR A 316 -3.57 -26.62 5.98
N VAL A 317 -4.84 -26.25 6.14
CA VAL A 317 -5.32 -24.86 6.02
C VAL A 317 -5.04 -24.00 7.28
N GLU A 318 -4.95 -24.59 8.47
CA GLU A 318 -4.82 -23.81 9.72
C GLU A 318 -3.46 -23.13 9.90
N VAL A 319 -2.38 -23.68 9.32
CA VAL A 319 -1.02 -23.14 9.51
C VAL A 319 -0.70 -21.99 8.54
N LEU A 320 -1.31 -21.96 7.35
CA LEU A 320 -1.15 -20.87 6.36
C LEU A 320 -2.14 -19.71 6.57
N ASN A 321 -3.22 -19.93 7.35
CA ASN A 321 -4.30 -18.96 7.52
C ASN A 321 -3.91 -17.68 8.29
N ASN A 322 -2.79 -17.69 9.02
CA ASN A 322 -2.35 -16.50 9.76
C ASN A 322 -1.45 -15.57 8.95
N ASP A 323 -0.89 -16.03 7.82
CA ASP A 323 0.05 -15.24 7.01
C ASP A 323 -0.62 -14.19 6.11
N ASN A 324 -1.94 -14.31 5.90
CA ASN A 324 -2.72 -13.42 5.04
C ASN A 324 -3.58 -12.42 5.83
N LYS A 325 -3.43 -12.39 7.15
CA LYS A 325 -4.10 -11.42 8.01
C LYS A 325 -3.29 -10.15 8.11
N TYR A 326 -3.97 -9.02 8.05
CA TYR A 326 -3.37 -7.72 8.22
C TYR A 326 -4.02 -6.97 9.35
N SER A 327 -3.22 -6.20 10.08
CA SER A 327 -3.69 -5.24 11.06
C SER A 327 -3.64 -3.82 10.49
N LEU A 328 -4.72 -3.08 10.67
CA LEU A 328 -4.80 -1.66 10.34
C LEU A 328 -3.77 -0.88 11.16
N PHE A 329 -3.00 -0.03 10.49
CA PHE A 329 -2.02 0.83 11.17
C PHE A 329 -2.07 2.30 10.76
N ALA A 330 -2.64 2.64 9.60
CA ALA A 330 -2.84 4.02 9.20
C ALA A 330 -4.11 4.22 8.37
N VAL A 331 -4.76 5.35 8.56
CA VAL A 331 -5.91 5.81 7.75
C VAL A 331 -5.67 7.24 7.34
N VAL A 332 -5.72 7.53 6.05
CA VAL A 332 -5.69 8.90 5.51
C VAL A 332 -7.11 9.34 5.26
N ASN A 333 -7.48 10.53 5.74
CA ASN A 333 -8.81 11.10 5.59
C ASN A 333 -8.75 12.36 4.76
N HIS A 334 -9.84 12.66 4.06
CA HIS A 334 -10.00 13.90 3.31
C HIS A 334 -11.34 14.56 3.64
N GLN A 335 -11.30 15.79 4.14
CA GLN A 335 -12.48 16.62 4.41
C GLN A 335 -12.60 17.70 3.32
N GLY A 336 -13.82 18.09 2.96
CA GLY A 336 -14.06 19.09 1.89
C GLY A 336 -14.28 18.48 0.50
N THR A 337 -14.18 19.33 -0.53
CA THR A 337 -14.47 19.07 -1.95
C THR A 337 -13.19 18.75 -2.74
N LEU A 338 -13.30 18.48 -4.05
CA LEU A 338 -12.12 18.24 -4.90
C LEU A 338 -11.20 19.46 -5.03
N GLU A 339 -11.76 20.67 -4.94
CA GLU A 339 -11.03 21.92 -5.21
C GLU A 339 -10.55 22.59 -3.91
N SER A 340 -11.21 22.27 -2.80
CA SER A 340 -10.86 22.77 -1.48
C SER A 340 -11.19 21.72 -0.42
N GLY A 341 -10.14 21.15 0.13
CA GLY A 341 -10.22 20.18 1.21
C GLY A 341 -8.99 20.18 2.10
N HIS A 342 -8.99 19.24 3.04
CA HIS A 342 -7.93 19.08 4.02
C HIS A 342 -7.69 17.61 4.32
N TYR A 343 -6.43 17.21 4.22
CA TYR A 343 -6.02 15.85 4.53
C TYR A 343 -5.52 15.73 5.96
N THR A 344 -5.96 14.67 6.64
CA THR A 344 -5.44 14.28 7.95
C THR A 344 -5.12 12.79 7.96
N SER A 345 -4.40 12.30 8.96
CA SER A 345 -4.16 10.86 9.10
C SER A 345 -4.37 10.39 10.53
N PHE A 346 -4.85 9.16 10.69
CA PHE A 346 -4.78 8.42 11.94
C PHE A 346 -3.64 7.40 11.87
N ILE A 347 -2.82 7.34 12.91
CA ILE A 347 -1.66 6.45 12.99
C ILE A 347 -1.74 5.61 14.26
N ARG A 348 -1.54 4.30 14.12
CA ARG A 348 -1.42 3.34 15.23
C ARG A 348 0.02 3.31 15.74
N GLN A 349 0.18 3.49 17.04
CA GLN A 349 1.46 3.41 17.74
C GLN A 349 1.54 2.13 18.60
N HIS A 350 2.60 2.03 19.40
CA HIS A 350 2.82 0.91 20.32
C HIS A 350 1.68 0.84 21.37
N LYS A 351 1.35 -0.38 21.82
CA LYS A 351 0.22 -0.66 22.73
C LYS A 351 -1.14 -0.20 22.19
N ASP A 352 -1.32 -0.27 20.87
CA ASP A 352 -2.61 0.00 20.20
C ASP A 352 -3.20 1.40 20.47
N GLN A 353 -2.31 2.36 20.73
CA GLN A 353 -2.70 3.76 20.87
C GLN A 353 -2.81 4.43 19.50
N TRP A 354 -3.91 5.13 19.27
CA TRP A 354 -4.16 5.85 18.03
C TRP A 354 -3.95 7.35 18.23
N PHE A 355 -3.43 8.00 17.19
CA PHE A 355 -3.20 9.44 17.15
C PHE A 355 -3.70 10.01 15.84
N LYS A 356 -4.37 11.17 15.89
CA LYS A 356 -4.71 11.99 14.74
C LYS A 356 -3.55 12.95 14.48
N CYS A 357 -3.00 12.88 13.28
CA CYS A 357 -2.01 13.80 12.75
C CYS A 357 -2.70 14.78 11.80
N ASP A 358 -2.74 16.04 12.22
CA ASP A 358 -3.34 17.17 11.52
C ASP A 358 -2.25 18.23 11.35
N ASP A 359 -1.47 18.07 10.26
CA ASP A 359 -0.24 18.82 10.02
C ASP A 359 0.67 18.89 11.27
N ALA A 360 0.83 20.09 11.83
CA ALA A 360 1.70 20.36 12.96
C ALA A 360 1.17 19.79 14.28
N ILE A 361 -0.13 19.49 14.33
CA ILE A 361 -0.87 19.14 15.53
C ILE A 361 -1.05 17.62 15.57
N ILE A 362 -0.63 17.00 16.67
CA ILE A 362 -0.89 15.59 16.94
C ILE A 362 -1.74 15.48 18.19
N THR A 363 -2.89 14.83 18.06
CA THR A 363 -3.81 14.57 19.18
C THR A 363 -4.04 13.07 19.34
N LYS A 364 -4.39 12.64 20.55
CA LYS A 364 -4.76 11.25 20.80
C LYS A 364 -6.16 11.00 20.22
N ALA A 365 -6.35 9.83 19.62
CA ALA A 365 -7.63 9.39 19.05
C ALA A 365 -8.08 8.08 19.69
N SER A 366 -9.39 7.85 19.75
CA SER A 366 -9.95 6.56 20.10
C SER A 366 -10.06 5.67 18.86
N ILE A 367 -10.14 4.35 19.04
CA ILE A 367 -10.40 3.40 17.95
C ILE A 367 -11.71 3.76 17.23
N LYS A 368 -12.72 4.21 17.99
CA LYS A 368 -14.00 4.64 17.44
C LYS A 368 -13.83 5.79 16.45
N ASP A 369 -13.06 6.83 16.81
CA ASP A 369 -12.78 7.96 15.92
C ASP A 369 -12.11 7.53 14.60
N VAL A 370 -11.28 6.47 14.66
CA VAL A 370 -10.61 5.92 13.49
C VAL A 370 -11.60 5.16 12.60
N LEU A 371 -12.40 4.26 13.18
CA LEU A 371 -13.34 3.42 12.43
C LEU A 371 -14.55 4.19 11.88
N ASP A 372 -14.97 5.26 12.56
CA ASP A 372 -16.07 6.13 12.11
C ASP A 372 -15.62 7.15 11.05
N SER A 373 -14.32 7.20 10.71
CA SER A 373 -13.79 8.16 9.74
C SER A 373 -14.08 7.80 8.28
N GLU A 374 -14.18 8.82 7.41
CA GLU A 374 -14.31 8.68 5.95
C GLU A 374 -12.95 8.33 5.30
N GLY A 375 -12.36 7.21 5.71
CA GLY A 375 -11.05 6.77 5.23
C GLY A 375 -10.94 6.80 3.70
N TRP A 376 -9.81 7.31 3.21
CA TRP A 376 -9.46 7.47 1.79
C TRP A 376 -8.42 6.44 1.35
N VAL A 377 -7.29 6.41 2.07
CA VAL A 377 -6.25 5.39 1.92
C VAL A 377 -6.11 4.68 3.25
N VAL A 378 -6.35 3.38 3.21
CA VAL A 378 -6.31 2.49 4.37
C VAL A 378 -5.08 1.62 4.24
N ARG A 379 -4.21 1.63 5.26
CA ARG A 379 -3.00 0.82 5.25
C ARG A 379 -3.01 -0.25 6.33
N HIS A 380 -2.64 -1.42 5.88
CA HIS A 380 -2.70 -2.68 6.61
C HIS A 380 -1.31 -3.31 6.57
N GLN A 381 -0.84 -3.83 7.70
CA GLN A 381 0.45 -4.51 7.80
C GLN A 381 0.28 -5.92 8.37
N THR A 382 1.02 -6.89 7.84
CA THR A 382 1.06 -8.24 8.44
C THR A 382 1.65 -8.23 9.87
N PRO A 383 1.02 -8.89 10.85
CA PRO A 383 1.55 -9.02 12.21
C PRO A 383 2.97 -9.62 12.20
N ARG A 384 3.88 -9.00 12.97
CA ARG A 384 5.34 -9.20 12.94
C ARG A 384 5.87 -10.59 13.36
N SER A 385 5.07 -11.65 13.45
CA SER A 385 5.49 -12.92 14.06
C SER A 385 5.89 -14.05 13.11
N PHE A 386 5.54 -14.04 11.81
CA PHE A 386 5.71 -15.26 10.99
C PHE A 386 6.25 -15.06 9.56
N SER A 387 5.95 -13.93 8.91
CA SER A 387 6.16 -13.78 7.45
C SER A 387 7.58 -13.33 7.03
N LEU A 388 8.26 -12.49 7.81
CA LEU A 388 9.59 -11.95 7.42
C LEU A 388 10.70 -13.00 7.51
N GLU A 389 10.67 -13.88 8.52
CA GLU A 389 11.68 -14.93 8.67
C GLU A 389 11.60 -15.96 7.55
N ASN A 390 10.39 -16.34 7.12
CA ASN A 390 10.21 -17.28 6.01
C ASN A 390 10.49 -16.62 4.65
N ARG A 391 9.99 -15.40 4.38
CA ARG A 391 10.21 -14.72 3.09
C ARG A 391 11.66 -14.27 2.85
N LEU A 392 12.41 -13.98 3.92
CA LEU A 392 13.85 -13.70 3.80
C LEU A 392 14.66 -15.00 3.67
N LYS A 393 14.28 -16.10 4.35
CA LYS A 393 14.94 -17.41 4.20
C LYS A 393 14.78 -17.97 2.78
N GLU A 394 13.57 -17.95 2.21
CA GLU A 394 13.32 -18.42 0.84
C GLU A 394 14.20 -17.72 -0.21
N LYS A 395 14.43 -16.40 -0.06
CA LYS A 395 15.34 -15.66 -0.95
C LYS A 395 16.82 -15.97 -0.73
N THR A 396 17.20 -16.43 0.45
CA THR A 396 18.60 -16.77 0.79
C THR A 396 18.95 -18.22 0.42
N GLU A 397 17.93 -19.06 0.23
CA GLU A 397 18.07 -20.46 -0.24
C GLU A 397 18.01 -20.53 -1.77
N ALA A 398 17.14 -19.74 -2.43
CA ALA A 398 17.09 -19.66 -3.89
C ALA A 398 18.35 -19.06 -4.56
N GLY A 399 19.25 -18.46 -3.77
CA GLY A 399 20.54 -17.94 -4.24
C GLY A 399 21.74 -18.86 -3.97
N ARG A 400 21.52 -20.08 -3.46
CA ARG A 400 22.58 -21.05 -3.13
C ARG A 400 22.65 -22.27 -4.05
N ASP A 401 21.69 -22.41 -4.97
CA ASP A 401 21.70 -23.45 -6.01
C ASP A 401 22.03 -22.83 -7.37
N TYR A 402 23.24 -22.28 -7.53
CA TYR A 402 23.92 -22.09 -8.83
C TYR A 402 25.43 -22.02 -8.65
#